data_AF-A0A6A4I705-F1
#
_entry.id   AF-A0A6A4I705-F1
#
_cell.length_a   1.000
_cell.length_b   1.000
_cell.length_c   1.000
_cell.angle_alpha   90.00
_cell.angle_beta   90.00
_cell.angle_gamma   90.00
#
_symmetry.space_group_name_H-M   'P 1'
#
loop_
_entity.id
_entity.type
_entity.pdbx_description
1 polymer ?
#
loop_
_entity_poly.entity_id
_entity_poly.type
_entity_poly.pdbx_seq_one_letter_code
_entity_poly.pdbx_strand_id
1 'polypeptide(L)'
;MERLRKEGWDSVRPALATIVRFRNILRVKTVTYLFICRYWVVNGFLVGKAESNYTSAMEYHRNALSIINWGRQVWKDVPKDKRGIIFEITFRRGVWNMYLDSLMGAHSHDRKNFQLLERIFEEADALIRDVDDHPFNPQEYPPDSDPGFVLSFFHNIKGNAFACKGLYHSYMGEYGKDRSIGTVQDHWMSAMQSYTDAADCIPDDDKNHPWYLNCAYNFMEVARVPTSTVMAVLARIRLSVPKMRQVWCQNPSTILRDREETYAKLLKVEERAKSLIARKVITLRGPFDWDAVEK
;
A
#
# COMPACT_ATOMS: atom_id res chain seq x y z
N MET A 1 -37.12 28.46 23.43
CA MET A 1 -37.62 28.91 24.76
C MET A 1 -38.98 29.60 24.65
N GLU A 2 -39.26 30.41 23.62
CA GLU A 2 -40.59 31.00 23.34
C GLU A 2 -41.76 30.03 23.46
N ARG A 3 -41.64 28.85 22.85
CA ARG A 3 -42.71 27.86 22.70
C ARG A 3 -43.08 27.16 24.01
N LEU A 4 -42.06 26.84 24.82
CA LEU A 4 -42.24 26.34 26.19
C LEU A 4 -42.98 27.37 27.07
N ARG A 5 -42.69 28.66 26.87
CA ARG A 5 -43.31 29.76 27.61
C ARG A 5 -44.78 30.00 27.22
N LYS A 6 -45.15 29.73 25.96
CA LYS A 6 -46.52 29.96 25.44
C LYS A 6 -47.44 28.74 25.53
N GLU A 7 -46.92 27.53 25.33
CA GLU A 7 -47.75 26.33 25.10
C GLU A 7 -47.64 25.28 26.21
N GLY A 8 -46.78 25.52 27.21
CA GLY A 8 -46.62 24.62 28.35
C GLY A 8 -45.76 23.38 28.07
N TRP A 9 -45.46 22.61 29.11
CA TRP A 9 -44.51 21.50 29.08
C TRP A 9 -44.93 20.35 28.15
N ASP A 10 -46.23 20.09 28.06
CA ASP A 10 -46.77 18.97 27.26
C ASP A 10 -46.63 19.18 25.74
N SER A 11 -46.56 20.43 25.26
CA SER A 11 -46.36 20.68 23.82
C SER A 11 -44.92 20.44 23.37
N VAL A 12 -43.94 20.59 24.27
CA VAL A 12 -42.50 20.51 23.96
C VAL A 12 -41.92 19.12 24.22
N ARG A 13 -42.57 18.33 25.08
CA ARG A 13 -42.14 16.99 25.48
C ARG A 13 -41.99 16.00 24.30
N PRO A 14 -42.87 15.96 23.29
CA PRO A 14 -42.71 15.05 22.14
C PRO A 14 -41.51 15.42 21.26
N ALA A 15 -41.25 16.72 21.05
CA ALA A 15 -40.12 17.20 20.26
C ALA A 15 -38.78 16.90 20.95
N LEU A 16 -38.69 17.15 22.26
CA LEU A 16 -37.51 16.82 23.06
C LEU A 16 -37.28 15.30 23.16
N ALA A 17 -38.35 14.51 23.32
CA ALA A 17 -38.28 13.05 23.31
C ALA A 17 -37.80 12.52 21.94
N THR A 18 -38.23 13.14 20.84
CA THR A 18 -37.78 12.80 19.49
C THR A 18 -36.30 13.14 19.32
N ILE A 19 -35.85 14.32 19.76
CA ILE A 19 -34.44 14.72 19.69
C ILE A 19 -33.56 13.78 20.53
N VAL A 20 -33.97 13.43 21.75
CA VAL A 20 -33.23 12.51 22.63
C VAL A 20 -33.24 11.09 22.05
N ARG A 21 -34.35 10.59 21.51
CA ARG A 21 -34.41 9.30 20.81
C ARG A 21 -33.54 9.30 19.57
N PHE A 22 -33.56 10.35 18.76
CA PHE A 22 -32.69 10.46 17.59
C PHE A 22 -31.22 10.48 18.00
N ARG A 23 -30.88 11.21 19.08
CA ARG A 23 -29.51 11.28 19.63
C ARG A 23 -29.05 9.94 20.23
N ASN A 24 -29.94 9.20 20.89
CA ASN A 24 -29.64 7.88 21.44
C ASN A 24 -29.58 6.80 20.34
N ILE A 25 -30.45 6.87 19.33
CA ILE A 25 -30.41 5.99 18.15
C ILE A 25 -29.15 6.25 17.33
N LEU A 26 -28.76 7.51 17.13
CA LEU A 26 -27.50 7.87 16.48
C LEU A 26 -26.30 7.33 17.28
N ARG A 27 -26.27 7.54 18.60
CA ARG A 27 -25.20 6.99 19.46
C ARG A 27 -25.13 5.46 19.41
N VAL A 28 -26.26 4.76 19.52
CA VAL A 28 -26.31 3.29 19.47
C VAL A 28 -25.88 2.79 18.09
N LYS A 29 -26.37 3.41 17.00
CA LYS A 29 -25.97 3.03 15.63
C LYS A 29 -24.48 3.25 15.39
N THR A 30 -23.93 4.41 15.75
CA THR A 30 -22.48 4.70 15.57
C THR A 30 -21.62 3.71 16.36
N VAL A 31 -22.01 3.37 17.60
CA VAL A 31 -21.29 2.39 18.42
C VAL A 31 -21.38 0.99 17.78
N THR A 32 -22.55 0.57 17.30
CA THR A 32 -22.71 -0.73 16.62
C THR A 32 -21.86 -0.81 15.34
N TYR A 33 -21.88 0.22 14.48
CA TYR A 33 -21.06 0.22 13.26
C TYR A 33 -19.56 0.22 13.56
N LEU A 34 -19.14 0.92 14.63
CA LEU A 34 -17.76 0.88 15.11
C LEU A 34 -17.32 -0.55 15.48
N PHE A 35 -18.13 -1.26 16.25
CA PHE A 35 -17.82 -2.63 16.66
C PHE A 35 -17.82 -3.59 15.47
N ILE A 36 -18.81 -3.51 14.56
CA ILE A 36 -18.89 -4.36 13.36
C ILE A 36 -17.69 -4.12 12.44
N CYS A 37 -17.33 -2.86 12.20
CA CYS A 37 -16.20 -2.51 11.35
C CYS A 37 -14.89 -3.05 11.93
N ARG A 38 -14.64 -2.83 13.23
CA ARG A 38 -13.44 -3.36 13.91
C ARG A 38 -13.42 -4.89 13.92
N TYR A 39 -14.58 -5.52 14.14
CA TYR A 39 -14.72 -6.97 14.06
C TYR A 39 -14.26 -7.48 12.69
N TRP A 40 -14.73 -6.90 11.59
CA TRP A 40 -14.31 -7.32 10.25
C TRP A 40 -12.83 -7.04 9.98
N VAL A 41 -12.29 -5.88 10.38
CA VAL A 41 -10.86 -5.59 10.20
C VAL A 41 -9.98 -6.60 10.93
N VAL A 42 -10.28 -6.91 12.19
CA VAL A 42 -9.51 -7.87 12.98
C VAL A 42 -9.66 -9.28 12.43
N ASN A 43 -10.87 -9.72 12.11
CA ASN A 43 -11.08 -11.05 11.54
C ASN A 43 -10.44 -11.21 10.17
N GLY A 44 -10.53 -10.18 9.31
CA GLY A 44 -9.87 -10.18 8.00
C GLY A 44 -8.35 -10.34 8.13
N PHE A 45 -7.74 -9.63 9.08
CA PHE A 45 -6.32 -9.80 9.40
C PHE A 45 -6.01 -11.21 9.91
N LEU A 46 -6.79 -11.75 10.87
CA LEU A 46 -6.53 -13.06 11.46
C LEU A 46 -6.67 -14.18 10.43
N VAL A 47 -7.78 -14.26 9.69
CA VAL A 47 -7.98 -15.33 8.70
C VAL A 47 -6.98 -15.21 7.54
N GLY A 48 -6.61 -13.99 7.16
CA GLY A 48 -5.62 -13.77 6.10
C GLY A 48 -4.19 -14.15 6.51
N LYS A 49 -3.74 -13.74 7.70
CA LYS A 49 -2.34 -13.94 8.12
C LYS A 49 -2.11 -15.23 8.90
N ALA A 50 -3.04 -15.65 9.75
CA ALA A 50 -2.88 -16.85 10.56
C ALA A 50 -3.34 -18.12 9.84
N GLU A 51 -4.45 -18.04 9.09
CA GLU A 51 -5.05 -19.21 8.42
C GLU A 51 -4.73 -19.27 6.92
N SER A 52 -4.11 -18.22 6.35
CA SER A 52 -3.90 -18.08 4.89
C SER A 52 -5.19 -18.18 4.08
N ASN A 53 -6.35 -17.88 4.69
CA ASN A 53 -7.64 -17.83 4.01
C ASN A 53 -7.89 -16.41 3.47
N TYR A 54 -7.23 -16.11 2.36
CA TYR A 54 -7.30 -14.80 1.73
C TYR A 54 -8.67 -14.49 1.12
N THR A 55 -9.44 -15.51 0.72
CA THR A 55 -10.82 -15.33 0.24
C THR A 55 -11.70 -14.72 1.32
N SER A 56 -11.72 -15.30 2.52
CA SER A 56 -12.47 -14.73 3.64
C SER A 56 -11.90 -13.38 4.09
N ALA A 57 -10.57 -13.20 4.06
CA ALA A 57 -9.95 -11.93 4.40
C ALA A 57 -10.41 -10.79 3.47
N MET A 58 -10.47 -11.04 2.16
CA MET A 58 -10.98 -10.09 1.18
C MET A 58 -12.42 -9.71 1.47
N GLU A 59 -13.29 -10.67 1.78
CA GLU A 59 -14.69 -10.40 2.09
C GLU A 59 -14.84 -9.53 3.34
N TYR A 60 -14.11 -9.85 4.41
CA TYR A 60 -14.12 -9.05 5.64
C TYR A 60 -13.66 -7.61 5.40
N HIS A 61 -12.51 -7.41 4.74
CA HIS A 61 -12.02 -6.07 4.46
C HIS A 61 -12.94 -5.30 3.50
N ARG A 62 -13.50 -5.95 2.48
CA ARG A 62 -14.49 -5.35 1.57
C ARG A 62 -15.75 -4.90 2.31
N ASN A 63 -16.26 -5.72 3.22
CA ASN A 63 -17.42 -5.38 4.03
C ASN A 63 -17.13 -4.18 4.95
N ALA A 64 -15.94 -4.16 5.57
CA ALA A 64 -15.50 -3.02 6.37
C ALA A 64 -15.42 -1.72 5.54
N LEU A 65 -14.81 -1.78 4.35
CA LEU A 65 -14.75 -0.65 3.42
C LEU A 65 -16.14 -0.16 3.01
N SER A 66 -17.09 -1.06 2.80
CA SER A 66 -18.48 -0.70 2.46
C SER A 66 -19.12 0.17 3.54
N ILE A 67 -19.02 -0.24 4.82
CA ILE A 67 -19.55 0.55 5.95
C ILE A 67 -18.81 1.89 6.07
N ILE A 68 -17.48 1.90 5.93
CA ILE A 68 -16.68 3.12 6.04
C ILE A 68 -17.08 4.12 4.95
N ASN A 69 -17.17 3.67 3.69
CA ASN A 69 -17.53 4.52 2.56
C ASN A 69 -18.95 5.06 2.69
N TRP A 70 -19.91 4.21 3.04
CA TRP A 70 -21.29 4.62 3.31
C TRP A 70 -21.36 5.66 4.43
N GLY A 71 -20.71 5.40 5.57
CA GLY A 71 -20.72 6.30 6.72
C GLY A 71 -20.07 7.65 6.40
N ARG A 72 -19.00 7.67 5.61
CA ARG A 72 -18.36 8.91 5.13
C ARG A 72 -19.29 9.77 4.26
N GLN A 73 -20.13 9.14 3.44
CA GLN A 73 -21.09 9.85 2.61
C GLN A 73 -22.27 10.39 3.44
N VAL A 74 -22.81 9.56 4.34
CA VAL A 74 -23.97 9.92 5.16
C VAL A 74 -23.63 10.96 6.22
N TRP A 75 -22.41 10.92 6.78
CA TRP A 75 -21.97 11.80 7.87
C TRP A 75 -20.89 12.79 7.44
N LYS A 76 -20.87 13.18 6.15
CA LYS A 76 -19.90 14.16 5.61
C LYS A 76 -19.96 15.51 6.35
N ASP A 77 -21.15 15.93 6.77
CA ASP A 77 -21.41 17.21 7.44
C ASP A 77 -21.34 17.11 8.98
N VAL A 78 -21.10 15.91 9.52
CA VAL A 78 -20.97 15.70 10.97
C VAL A 78 -19.52 16.01 11.39
N PRO A 79 -19.30 16.83 12.43
CA PRO A 79 -17.96 17.15 12.93
C PRO A 79 -17.12 15.89 13.24
N LYS A 80 -15.79 15.97 12.99
CA LYS A 80 -14.83 14.86 13.14
C LYS A 80 -14.93 14.19 14.53
N ASP A 81 -15.04 15.00 15.59
CA ASP A 81 -15.15 14.56 16.98
C ASP A 81 -16.46 13.82 17.32
N LYS A 82 -17.48 13.94 16.46
CA LYS A 82 -18.79 13.31 16.64
C LYS A 82 -19.03 12.12 15.72
N ARG A 83 -18.48 12.14 14.50
CA ARG A 83 -18.68 11.03 13.53
C ARG A 83 -17.91 9.78 13.93
N GLY A 84 -16.75 9.94 14.54
CA GLY A 84 -15.89 8.85 15.00
C GLY A 84 -14.78 8.50 14.01
N ILE A 85 -13.67 7.99 14.57
CA ILE A 85 -12.39 7.81 13.87
C ILE A 85 -12.46 6.88 12.66
N ILE A 86 -13.40 5.93 12.65
CA ILE A 86 -13.49 4.94 11.56
C ILE A 86 -13.96 5.53 10.23
N PHE A 87 -14.54 6.73 10.25
CA PHE A 87 -14.92 7.45 9.03
C PHE A 87 -13.86 8.48 8.59
N GLU A 88 -12.73 8.55 9.29
CA GLU A 88 -11.60 9.36 8.82
C GLU A 88 -10.92 8.71 7.61
N ILE A 89 -10.36 9.56 6.75
CA ILE A 89 -9.71 9.12 5.51
C ILE A 89 -8.53 8.18 5.78
N THR A 90 -7.77 8.42 6.85
CA THR A 90 -6.62 7.61 7.25
C THR A 90 -7.05 6.21 7.70
N PHE A 91 -8.15 6.10 8.47
CA PHE A 91 -8.70 4.80 8.84
C PHE A 91 -9.16 4.01 7.61
N ARG A 92 -9.87 4.67 6.69
CA ARG A 92 -10.27 4.04 5.41
C ARG A 92 -9.05 3.50 4.66
N ARG A 93 -8.01 4.32 4.49
CA ARG A 93 -6.78 3.95 3.78
C ARG A 93 -6.09 2.75 4.43
N GLY A 94 -6.03 2.70 5.75
CA GLY A 94 -5.50 1.54 6.47
C GLY A 94 -6.25 0.24 6.12
N VAL A 95 -7.58 0.27 6.15
CA VAL A 95 -8.40 -0.89 5.76
C VAL A 95 -8.28 -1.21 4.27
N TRP A 96 -8.16 -0.19 3.42
CA TRP A 96 -7.99 -0.37 1.98
C TRP A 96 -6.66 -1.04 1.63
N ASN A 97 -5.58 -0.63 2.30
CA ASN A 97 -4.28 -1.29 2.15
C ASN A 97 -4.33 -2.75 2.65
N MET A 98 -5.05 -3.06 3.72
CA MET A 98 -5.28 -4.45 4.16
C MET A 98 -6.11 -5.26 3.14
N TYR A 99 -7.06 -4.60 2.46
CA TYR A 99 -7.81 -5.22 1.37
C TYR A 99 -6.91 -5.55 0.18
N LEU A 100 -6.03 -4.64 -0.23
CA LEU A 100 -5.00 -4.89 -1.26
C LEU A 100 -4.08 -6.06 -0.89
N ASP A 101 -3.58 -6.08 0.34
CA ASP A 101 -2.78 -7.20 0.87
C ASP A 101 -3.54 -8.55 0.75
N SER A 102 -4.85 -8.53 0.98
CA SER A 102 -5.68 -9.73 0.91
C SER A 102 -5.90 -10.17 -0.54
N LEU A 103 -6.12 -9.22 -1.45
CA LEU A 103 -6.21 -9.48 -2.89
C LEU A 103 -4.91 -10.09 -3.41
N MET A 104 -3.76 -9.51 -3.04
CA MET A 104 -2.44 -10.03 -3.39
C MET A 104 -2.22 -11.46 -2.86
N GLY A 105 -2.58 -11.72 -1.61
CA GLY A 105 -2.46 -13.05 -1.01
C GLY A 105 -3.37 -14.08 -1.69
N ALA A 106 -4.58 -13.70 -2.09
CA ALA A 106 -5.47 -14.57 -2.86
C ALA A 106 -4.86 -14.86 -4.25
N HIS A 107 -4.34 -13.84 -4.93
CA HIS A 107 -3.69 -14.00 -6.24
C HIS A 107 -2.42 -14.86 -6.16
N SER A 108 -1.67 -14.80 -5.06
CA SER A 108 -0.49 -15.66 -4.93
C SER A 108 -0.82 -17.15 -4.86
N HIS A 109 -2.05 -17.50 -4.42
CA HIS A 109 -2.57 -18.88 -4.41
C HIS A 109 -3.17 -19.29 -5.75
N ASP A 110 -3.71 -18.34 -6.53
CA ASP A 110 -4.21 -18.55 -7.88
C ASP A 110 -3.64 -17.54 -8.86
N ARG A 111 -2.38 -17.77 -9.25
CA ARG A 111 -1.59 -16.91 -10.14
C ARG A 111 -2.15 -16.78 -11.57
N LYS A 112 -3.15 -17.61 -11.93
CA LYS A 112 -3.79 -17.59 -13.25
C LYS A 112 -5.07 -16.75 -13.24
N ASN A 113 -5.48 -16.23 -12.10
CA ASN A 113 -6.66 -15.41 -11.96
C ASN A 113 -6.38 -13.96 -12.40
N PHE A 114 -6.42 -13.73 -13.72
CA PHE A 114 -6.21 -12.40 -14.30
C PHE A 114 -7.29 -11.37 -13.88
N GLN A 115 -8.51 -11.80 -13.56
CA GLN A 115 -9.55 -10.90 -13.06
C GLN A 115 -9.18 -10.33 -11.68
N LEU A 116 -8.62 -11.17 -10.81
CA LEU A 116 -8.11 -10.73 -9.52
C LEU A 116 -6.91 -9.80 -9.68
N LEU A 117 -6.04 -10.07 -10.66
CA LEU A 117 -4.90 -9.21 -10.99
C LEU A 117 -5.35 -7.82 -11.50
N GLU A 118 -6.33 -7.78 -12.40
CA GLU A 118 -6.97 -6.53 -12.85
C GLU A 118 -7.57 -5.76 -11.67
N ARG A 119 -8.27 -6.46 -10.77
CA ARG A 119 -8.82 -5.84 -9.55
C ARG A 119 -7.74 -5.25 -8.65
N ILE A 120 -6.61 -5.94 -8.47
CA ILE A 120 -5.46 -5.42 -7.72
C ILE A 120 -4.98 -4.11 -8.33
N PHE A 121 -4.84 -4.04 -9.65
CA PHE A 121 -4.41 -2.85 -10.35
C PHE A 121 -5.39 -1.68 -10.18
N GLU A 122 -6.69 -1.92 -10.39
CA GLU A 122 -7.73 -0.90 -10.24
C GLU A 122 -7.78 -0.31 -8.83
N GLU A 123 -7.75 -1.18 -7.81
CA GLU A 123 -7.79 -0.76 -6.40
C GLU A 123 -6.51 -0.01 -6.00
N ALA A 124 -5.34 -0.45 -6.50
CA ALA A 124 -4.07 0.20 -6.25
C ALA A 124 -4.01 1.59 -6.89
N ASP A 125 -4.45 1.71 -8.14
CA ASP A 125 -4.50 2.99 -8.85
C ASP A 125 -5.48 3.97 -8.18
N ALA A 126 -6.64 3.47 -7.75
CA ALA A 126 -7.61 4.26 -6.99
C ALA A 126 -7.06 4.73 -5.64
N LEU A 127 -6.30 3.89 -4.93
CA LEU A 127 -5.68 4.26 -3.65
C LEU A 127 -4.57 5.30 -3.83
N ILE A 128 -3.74 5.18 -4.89
CA ILE A 128 -2.73 6.20 -5.22
C ILE A 128 -3.40 7.55 -5.48
N ARG A 129 -4.45 7.57 -6.31
CA ARG A 129 -5.23 8.79 -6.57
C ARG A 129 -5.85 9.36 -5.30
N ASP A 130 -6.39 8.53 -4.41
CA ASP A 130 -6.92 9.01 -3.14
C ASP A 130 -5.87 9.69 -2.26
N VAL A 131 -4.63 9.20 -2.27
CA VAL A 131 -3.50 9.81 -1.55
C VAL A 131 -3.09 11.13 -2.19
N ASP A 132 -3.04 11.19 -3.52
CA ASP A 132 -2.62 12.37 -4.26
C ASP A 132 -3.67 13.50 -4.23
N ASP A 133 -4.96 13.16 -4.28
CA ASP A 133 -6.06 14.12 -4.18
C ASP A 133 -6.22 14.66 -2.75
N HIS A 134 -5.75 13.91 -1.74
CA HIS A 134 -5.84 14.29 -0.33
C HIS A 134 -4.51 14.05 0.38
N PRO A 135 -3.45 14.82 0.04
CA PRO A 135 -2.13 14.64 0.62
C PRO A 135 -2.13 14.98 2.10
N PHE A 136 -1.06 14.61 2.80
CA PHE A 136 -0.87 15.03 4.18
C PHE A 136 -0.86 16.56 4.27
N ASN A 137 -1.67 17.10 5.19
CA ASN A 137 -1.82 18.52 5.42
C ASN A 137 -1.31 18.88 6.83
N PRO A 138 -0.13 19.51 6.97
CA PRO A 138 0.43 19.89 8.27
C PRO A 138 -0.43 20.88 9.07
N GLN A 139 -1.41 21.54 8.45
CA GLN A 139 -2.36 22.40 9.15
C GLN A 139 -3.52 21.61 9.78
N GLU A 140 -3.84 20.43 9.24
CA GLU A 140 -4.89 19.54 9.79
C GLU A 140 -4.37 18.60 10.87
N TYR A 141 -3.06 18.33 10.86
CA TYR A 141 -2.37 17.45 11.78
C TYR A 141 -1.33 18.26 12.55
N PRO A 142 -1.33 18.29 13.90
CA PRO A 142 -0.41 19.13 14.68
C PRO A 142 1.06 18.97 14.25
N PRO A 143 1.92 19.99 14.42
CA PRO A 143 3.35 19.90 14.09
C PRO A 143 4.06 18.72 14.79
N ASP A 144 3.59 18.35 15.98
CA ASP A 144 4.08 17.21 16.76
C ASP A 144 3.43 15.87 16.37
N SER A 145 2.83 15.80 15.17
CA SER A 145 2.23 14.57 14.67
C SER A 145 3.28 13.48 14.57
N ASP A 146 2.96 12.31 15.11
CA ASP A 146 3.81 11.12 15.05
C ASP A 146 4.24 10.84 13.60
N PRO A 147 5.55 10.87 13.28
CA PRO A 147 6.04 10.52 11.95
C PRO A 147 5.58 9.13 11.52
N GLY A 148 5.43 8.20 12.46
CA GLY A 148 4.89 6.86 12.22
C GLY A 148 3.48 6.88 11.65
N PHE A 149 2.63 7.81 12.11
CA PHE A 149 1.28 8.01 11.58
C PHE A 149 1.29 8.47 10.12
N VAL A 150 2.10 9.48 9.80
CA VAL A 150 2.21 10.02 8.43
C VAL A 150 2.74 8.96 7.48
N LEU A 151 3.79 8.25 7.88
CA LEU A 151 4.35 7.13 7.12
C LEU A 151 3.31 6.04 6.89
N SER A 152 2.57 5.64 7.94
CA SER A 152 1.63 4.52 7.87
C SER A 152 0.39 4.79 7.02
N PHE A 153 -0.10 6.03 6.94
CA PHE A 153 -1.38 6.35 6.30
C PHE A 153 -1.29 7.25 5.05
N PHE A 154 -0.08 7.59 4.63
CA PHE A 154 0.15 8.37 3.40
C PHE A 154 1.25 7.73 2.55
N HIS A 155 2.45 7.59 3.10
CA HIS A 155 3.63 7.17 2.34
C HIS A 155 3.65 5.65 2.08
N ASN A 156 3.62 4.84 3.12
CA ASN A 156 3.76 3.38 3.01
C ASN A 156 2.60 2.74 2.24
N ILE A 157 1.36 3.22 2.45
CA ILE A 157 0.21 2.74 1.67
C ILE A 157 0.36 3.06 0.18
N LYS A 158 0.92 4.22 -0.17
CA LYS A 158 1.14 4.62 -1.55
C LYS A 158 2.23 3.77 -2.17
N GLY A 159 3.31 3.52 -1.41
CA GLY A 159 4.36 2.59 -1.79
C GLY A 159 3.84 1.18 -2.06
N ASN A 160 3.03 0.62 -1.16
CA ASN A 160 2.41 -0.69 -1.34
C ASN A 160 1.49 -0.73 -2.57
N ALA A 161 0.71 0.33 -2.82
CA ALA A 161 -0.14 0.42 -4.00
C ALA A 161 0.68 0.49 -5.30
N PHE A 162 1.78 1.26 -5.33
CA PHE A 162 2.70 1.23 -6.46
C PHE A 162 3.32 -0.16 -6.68
N ALA A 163 3.67 -0.87 -5.61
CA ALA A 163 4.16 -2.24 -5.73
C ALA A 163 3.09 -3.20 -6.30
N CYS A 164 1.80 -2.97 -5.99
CA CYS A 164 0.69 -3.71 -6.62
C CYS A 164 0.59 -3.43 -8.12
N LYS A 165 0.78 -2.18 -8.57
CA LYS A 165 0.86 -1.85 -10.00
C LYS A 165 2.06 -2.52 -10.66
N GLY A 166 3.21 -2.54 -9.97
CA GLY A 166 4.40 -3.27 -10.41
C GLY A 166 4.13 -4.75 -10.65
N LEU A 167 3.42 -5.40 -9.72
CA LEU A 167 3.01 -6.81 -9.82
C LEU A 167 2.07 -7.04 -11.01
N TYR A 168 1.07 -6.18 -11.21
CA TYR A 168 0.18 -6.27 -12.35
C TYR A 168 0.97 -6.25 -13.66
N HIS A 169 1.81 -5.23 -13.84
CA HIS A 169 2.57 -5.07 -15.07
C HIS A 169 3.58 -6.21 -15.28
N SER A 170 4.20 -6.74 -14.22
CA SER A 170 5.09 -7.91 -14.37
C SER A 170 4.36 -9.13 -14.91
N TYR A 171 3.17 -9.42 -14.38
CA TYR A 171 2.35 -10.55 -14.81
C TYR A 171 1.80 -10.37 -16.22
N MET A 172 1.40 -9.15 -16.59
CA MET A 172 0.95 -8.86 -17.95
C MET A 172 2.09 -9.01 -18.97
N GLY A 173 3.31 -8.57 -18.63
CA GLY A 173 4.48 -8.82 -19.47
C GLY A 173 4.81 -10.32 -19.60
N GLU A 174 4.71 -11.08 -18.52
CA GLU A 174 5.08 -12.49 -18.51
C GLU A 174 4.01 -13.41 -19.13
N TYR A 175 2.73 -13.17 -18.82
CA TYR A 175 1.62 -14.08 -19.12
C TYR A 175 0.43 -13.43 -19.86
N GLY A 176 0.50 -12.13 -20.15
CA GLY A 176 -0.56 -11.42 -20.87
C GLY A 176 -0.86 -12.01 -22.24
N LYS A 177 -2.10 -11.84 -22.72
CA LYS A 177 -2.57 -12.41 -24.00
C LYS A 177 -1.85 -11.83 -25.21
N ASP A 178 -1.60 -10.52 -25.20
CA ASP A 178 -0.79 -9.87 -26.24
C ASP A 178 0.69 -10.14 -25.96
N ARG A 179 1.33 -10.84 -26.89
CA ARG A 179 2.74 -11.23 -26.83
C ARG A 179 3.61 -10.43 -27.80
N SER A 180 3.09 -9.32 -28.35
CA SER A 180 3.91 -8.43 -29.17
C SER A 180 5.08 -7.89 -28.34
N ILE A 181 6.25 -7.80 -28.97
CA ILE A 181 7.48 -7.38 -28.28
C ILE A 181 7.30 -6.01 -27.62
N GLY A 182 6.63 -5.08 -28.31
CA GLY A 182 6.33 -3.75 -27.79
C GLY A 182 5.47 -3.79 -26.52
N THR A 183 4.32 -4.48 -26.57
CA THR A 183 3.41 -4.58 -25.41
C THR A 183 4.09 -5.23 -24.20
N VAL A 184 4.84 -6.31 -24.41
CA VAL A 184 5.57 -6.99 -23.32
C VAL A 184 6.64 -6.07 -22.72
N GLN A 185 7.40 -5.34 -23.56
CA GLN A 185 8.39 -4.37 -23.10
C GLN A 185 7.76 -3.21 -22.32
N ASP A 186 6.64 -2.65 -22.80
CA ASP A 186 5.92 -1.57 -22.13
C ASP A 186 5.45 -1.99 -20.74
N HIS A 187 4.95 -3.23 -20.61
CA HIS A 187 4.61 -3.80 -19.31
C HIS A 187 5.84 -3.94 -18.39
N TRP A 188 6.96 -4.48 -18.86
CA TRP A 188 8.17 -4.58 -18.01
C TRP A 188 8.75 -3.23 -17.61
N MET A 189 8.74 -2.23 -18.51
CA MET A 189 9.12 -0.86 -18.18
C MET A 189 8.19 -0.25 -17.13
N SER A 190 6.87 -0.47 -17.27
CA SER A 190 5.88 0.00 -16.30
C SER A 190 6.04 -0.69 -14.94
N ALA A 191 6.42 -1.97 -14.92
CA ALA A 191 6.72 -2.70 -13.70
C ALA A 191 7.96 -2.13 -13.00
N MET A 192 9.05 -1.92 -13.74
CA MET A 192 10.28 -1.29 -13.25
C MET A 192 10.00 0.08 -12.62
N GLN A 193 9.26 0.94 -13.33
CA GLN A 193 8.92 2.28 -12.85
C GLN A 193 8.06 2.21 -11.59
N SER A 194 6.99 1.40 -11.61
CA SER A 194 6.09 1.26 -10.46
C SER A 194 6.81 0.77 -9.21
N TYR A 195 7.74 -0.19 -9.33
CA TYR A 195 8.54 -0.63 -8.19
C TYR A 195 9.56 0.41 -7.72
N THR A 196 10.08 1.25 -8.63
CA THR A 196 10.94 2.38 -8.26
C THR A 196 10.15 3.43 -7.48
N ASP A 197 8.97 3.80 -7.98
CA ASP A 197 8.04 4.73 -7.31
C ASP A 197 7.60 4.19 -5.95
N ALA A 198 7.39 2.87 -5.85
CA ALA A 198 7.09 2.20 -4.59
C ALA A 198 8.21 2.38 -3.56
N ALA A 199 9.47 2.20 -3.98
CA ALA A 199 10.63 2.41 -3.11
C ALA A 199 10.80 3.87 -2.72
N ASP A 200 10.53 4.81 -3.63
CA ASP A 200 10.62 6.26 -3.37
C ASP A 200 9.57 6.76 -2.37
N CYS A 201 8.46 6.03 -2.21
CA CYS A 201 7.45 6.31 -1.19
C CYS A 201 7.85 5.81 0.21
N ILE A 202 8.88 4.98 0.36
CA ILE A 202 9.16 4.28 1.62
C ILE A 202 10.54 4.72 2.16
N PRO A 203 10.69 4.96 3.48
CA PRO A 203 11.97 5.23 4.11
C PRO A 203 13.03 4.17 3.81
N ASP A 204 14.29 4.57 3.71
CA ASP A 204 15.39 3.66 3.36
C ASP A 204 15.79 2.66 4.45
N ASP A 205 15.29 2.85 5.67
CA ASP A 205 15.40 1.92 6.78
C ASP A 205 14.19 0.95 6.90
N ASP A 206 13.21 1.01 6.00
CA ASP A 206 12.11 0.05 5.95
C ASP A 206 12.51 -1.24 5.20
N LYS A 207 12.02 -2.39 5.63
CA LYS A 207 12.25 -3.70 4.97
C LYS A 207 11.76 -3.79 3.53
N ASN A 208 10.79 -2.98 3.13
CA ASN A 208 10.22 -3.00 1.79
C ASN A 208 10.97 -2.10 0.81
N HIS A 209 11.70 -1.08 1.26
CA HIS A 209 12.47 -0.20 0.39
C HIS A 209 13.52 -0.96 -0.46
N PRO A 210 14.49 -1.70 0.12
CA PRO A 210 15.44 -2.48 -0.68
C PRO A 210 14.76 -3.63 -1.45
N TRP A 211 13.63 -4.13 -0.96
CA TRP A 211 12.88 -5.16 -1.66
C TRP A 211 12.25 -4.66 -2.95
N TYR A 212 11.59 -3.49 -2.93
CA TYR A 212 11.00 -2.90 -4.13
C TYR A 212 12.07 -2.46 -5.13
N LEU A 213 13.22 -1.98 -4.67
CA LEU A 213 14.37 -1.74 -5.55
C LEU A 213 14.87 -3.03 -6.23
N ASN A 214 14.93 -4.14 -5.51
CA ASN A 214 15.23 -5.44 -6.10
C ASN A 214 14.16 -5.87 -7.13
N CYS A 215 12.87 -5.65 -6.82
CA CYS A 215 11.81 -5.92 -7.80
C CYS A 215 11.98 -5.07 -9.06
N ALA A 216 12.33 -3.78 -8.95
CA ALA A 216 12.63 -2.93 -10.09
C ALA A 216 13.84 -3.43 -10.89
N TYR A 217 14.92 -3.82 -10.19
CA TYR A 217 16.15 -4.36 -10.80
C TYR A 217 15.86 -5.56 -11.72
N ASN A 218 14.95 -6.47 -11.34
CA ASN A 218 14.61 -7.65 -12.14
C ASN A 218 14.03 -7.32 -13.53
N PHE A 219 13.52 -6.10 -13.75
CA PHE A 219 13.00 -5.67 -15.04
C PHE A 219 13.96 -4.77 -15.82
N MET A 220 15.12 -4.42 -15.26
CA MET A 220 16.08 -3.49 -15.89
C MET A 220 16.76 -4.08 -17.12
N GLU A 221 17.02 -5.39 -17.13
CA GLU A 221 17.61 -6.09 -18.28
C GLU A 221 16.71 -5.98 -19.51
N VAL A 222 15.46 -6.38 -19.32
CA VAL A 222 14.45 -6.39 -20.39
C VAL A 222 14.01 -4.98 -20.79
N ALA A 223 14.03 -4.02 -19.87
CA ALA A 223 13.84 -2.60 -20.16
C ALA A 223 15.07 -1.94 -20.84
N ARG A 224 16.19 -2.66 -20.97
CA ARG A 224 17.43 -2.20 -21.62
C ARG A 224 17.92 -0.85 -21.10
N VAL A 225 17.81 -0.63 -19.79
CA VAL A 225 18.22 0.64 -19.19
C VAL A 225 19.75 0.82 -19.23
N PRO A 226 20.26 2.07 -19.24
CA PRO A 226 21.69 2.31 -19.19
C PRO A 226 22.34 1.76 -17.92
N THR A 227 23.62 1.37 -18.03
CA THR A 227 24.45 0.93 -16.89
C THR A 227 24.36 1.89 -15.71
N SER A 228 24.35 3.21 -15.95
CA SER A 228 24.22 4.22 -14.89
C SER A 228 22.94 4.05 -14.06
N THR A 229 21.82 3.68 -14.69
CA THR A 229 20.53 3.49 -14.01
C THR A 229 20.56 2.23 -13.14
N VAL A 230 21.11 1.13 -13.66
CA VAL A 230 21.31 -0.12 -12.90
C VAL A 230 22.19 0.14 -11.68
N MET A 231 23.33 0.80 -11.88
CA MET A 231 24.26 1.13 -10.80
C MET A 231 23.65 2.05 -9.75
N ALA A 232 22.78 2.99 -10.14
CA ALA A 232 22.07 3.85 -9.20
C ALA A 232 21.15 3.04 -8.28
N VAL A 233 20.39 2.07 -8.83
CA VAL A 233 19.52 1.20 -8.02
C VAL A 233 20.32 0.26 -7.13
N LEU A 234 21.38 -0.37 -7.64
CA LEU A 234 22.27 -1.22 -6.83
C LEU A 234 22.89 -0.43 -5.67
N ALA A 235 23.35 0.79 -5.92
CA ALA A 235 23.90 1.66 -4.87
C ALA A 235 22.85 2.01 -3.80
N ARG A 236 21.60 2.28 -4.19
CA ARG A 236 20.50 2.51 -3.24
C ARG A 236 20.25 1.28 -2.36
N ILE A 237 20.24 0.08 -2.93
CA ILE A 237 20.11 -1.18 -2.17
C ILE A 237 21.27 -1.34 -1.18
N ARG A 238 22.52 -1.12 -1.62
CA ARG A 238 23.70 -1.21 -0.75
C ARG A 238 23.64 -0.26 0.44
N LEU A 239 23.11 0.94 0.23
CA LEU A 239 23.01 1.96 1.27
C LEU A 239 21.83 1.73 2.24
N SER A 240 20.71 1.18 1.74
CA SER A 240 19.50 0.97 2.55
C SER A 240 19.56 -0.31 3.39
N VAL A 241 20.18 -1.39 2.89
CA VAL A 241 20.22 -2.68 3.60
C VAL A 241 20.82 -2.58 5.03
N PRO A 242 21.94 -1.87 5.28
CA PRO A 242 22.45 -1.71 6.64
C PRO A 242 21.48 -0.96 7.56
N LYS A 243 20.78 0.07 7.06
CA LYS A 243 19.80 0.85 7.83
C LYS A 243 18.59 -0.01 8.19
N MET A 244 18.07 -0.71 7.19
CA MET A 244 16.98 -1.66 7.35
C MET A 244 17.29 -2.75 8.36
N ARG A 245 18.52 -3.27 8.36
CA ARG A 245 18.95 -4.25 9.36
C ARG A 245 18.90 -3.71 10.79
N GLN A 246 19.20 -2.44 11.03
CA GLN A 246 19.19 -1.89 12.39
C GLN A 246 17.81 -1.98 13.05
N VAL A 247 16.74 -1.87 12.25
CA VAL A 247 15.36 -1.88 12.74
C VAL A 247 14.72 -3.27 12.63
N TRP A 248 14.98 -3.99 11.53
CA TRP A 248 14.19 -5.17 11.16
C TRP A 248 14.91 -6.52 11.31
N CYS A 249 16.22 -6.55 11.61
CA CYS A 249 16.99 -7.81 11.63
C CYS A 249 16.60 -8.79 12.75
N GLN A 250 15.95 -8.32 13.81
CA GLN A 250 15.54 -9.17 14.94
C GLN A 250 14.24 -9.93 14.67
N ASN A 251 13.58 -9.70 13.54
CA ASN A 251 12.34 -10.38 13.21
C ASN A 251 12.65 -11.80 12.70
N PRO A 252 12.17 -12.86 13.37
CA PRO A 252 12.50 -14.26 13.04
C PRO A 252 11.81 -14.78 11.76
N SER A 253 11.20 -13.91 10.95
CA SER A 253 10.51 -14.33 9.73
C SER A 253 11.48 -14.89 8.67
N THR A 254 11.15 -16.04 8.10
CA THR A 254 11.90 -16.68 6.99
C THR A 254 12.03 -15.77 5.76
N ILE A 255 11.01 -14.93 5.51
CA ILE A 255 10.99 -13.96 4.41
C ILE A 255 12.20 -13.01 4.47
N LEU A 256 12.60 -12.56 5.65
CA LEU A 256 13.75 -11.66 5.78
C LEU A 256 15.06 -12.37 5.43
N ARG A 257 15.22 -13.64 5.83
CA ARG A 257 16.41 -14.44 5.49
C ARG A 257 16.56 -14.59 3.97
N ASP A 258 15.47 -14.94 3.28
CA ASP A 258 15.50 -15.11 1.82
C ASP A 258 15.84 -13.79 1.12
N ARG A 259 15.32 -12.66 1.64
CA ARG A 259 15.67 -11.32 1.14
C ARG A 259 17.15 -10.98 1.36
N GLU A 260 17.73 -11.36 2.49
CA GLU A 260 19.16 -11.11 2.76
C GLU A 260 20.09 -11.83 1.80
N GLU A 261 19.76 -13.07 1.41
CA GLU A 261 20.49 -13.80 0.38
C GLU A 261 20.42 -13.09 -0.97
N THR A 262 19.25 -12.57 -1.34
CA THR A 262 19.08 -11.75 -2.55
C THR A 262 19.95 -10.50 -2.48
N TYR A 263 19.95 -9.77 -1.37
CA TYR A 263 20.78 -8.56 -1.23
C TYR A 263 22.27 -8.88 -1.31
N ALA A 264 22.72 -9.98 -0.69
CA ALA A 264 24.12 -10.41 -0.79
C ALA A 264 24.55 -10.71 -2.24
N LYS A 265 23.65 -11.28 -3.05
CA LYS A 265 23.88 -11.50 -4.49
C LYS A 265 23.99 -10.16 -5.24
N LEU A 266 23.07 -9.23 -5.01
CA LEU A 266 23.08 -7.91 -5.66
C LEU A 266 24.31 -7.07 -5.30
N LEU A 267 24.84 -7.20 -4.09
CA LEU A 267 26.10 -6.55 -3.72
C LEU A 267 27.29 -7.09 -4.53
N LYS A 268 27.33 -8.40 -4.79
CA LYS A 268 28.37 -9.00 -5.66
C LYS A 268 28.25 -8.50 -7.10
N VAL A 269 27.02 -8.39 -7.60
CA VAL A 269 26.72 -7.80 -8.91
C VAL A 269 27.24 -6.36 -9.00
N GLU A 270 26.95 -5.52 -8.00
CA GLU A 270 27.44 -4.13 -7.96
C GLU A 270 28.97 -4.04 -8.00
N GLU A 271 29.65 -4.83 -7.17
CA GLU A 271 31.12 -4.82 -7.09
C GLU A 271 31.77 -5.33 -8.38
N ARG A 272 31.19 -6.36 -9.00
CA ARG A 272 31.65 -6.86 -10.30
C ARG A 272 31.44 -5.83 -11.40
N ALA A 273 30.27 -5.20 -11.45
CA ALA A 273 29.99 -4.14 -12.42
C ALA A 273 30.96 -2.95 -12.27
N LYS A 274 31.25 -2.50 -11.03
CA LYS A 274 32.28 -1.47 -10.77
C LYS A 274 33.64 -1.87 -11.33
N SER A 275 34.06 -3.12 -11.13
CA SER A 275 35.33 -3.64 -11.67
C SER A 275 35.36 -3.62 -13.20
N LEU A 276 34.27 -4.02 -13.86
CA LEU A 276 34.17 -4.01 -15.33
C LEU A 276 34.15 -2.58 -15.90
N ILE A 277 33.48 -1.64 -15.22
CA ILE A 277 33.50 -0.21 -15.56
C ILE A 277 34.92 0.35 -15.46
N ALA A 278 35.64 0.05 -14.37
CA ALA A 278 37.01 0.50 -14.18
C ALA A 278 37.96 -0.03 -15.27
N ARG A 279 37.72 -1.26 -15.73
CA ARG A 279 38.44 -1.89 -16.84
C ARG A 279 37.95 -1.45 -18.23
N LYS A 280 36.95 -0.57 -18.31
CA LYS A 280 36.29 -0.11 -19.55
C LYS A 280 35.68 -1.23 -20.40
N VAL A 281 35.30 -2.35 -19.77
CA VAL A 281 34.60 -3.46 -20.44
C VAL A 281 33.14 -3.08 -20.68
N ILE A 282 32.51 -2.43 -19.71
CA ILE A 282 31.19 -1.80 -19.84
C ILE A 282 31.30 -0.30 -19.61
N THR A 283 30.34 0.48 -20.13
CA THR A 283 30.34 1.94 -19.99
C THR A 283 29.06 2.42 -19.32
N LEU A 284 29.13 3.49 -18.53
CA LEU A 284 27.97 4.02 -17.80
C LEU A 284 26.79 4.41 -18.71
N ARG A 285 27.07 4.88 -19.93
CA ARG A 285 26.03 5.27 -20.90
C ARG A 285 25.57 4.11 -21.79
N GLY A 286 26.33 3.01 -21.83
CA GLY A 286 25.99 1.83 -22.61
C GLY A 286 25.00 0.91 -21.89
N PRO A 287 24.51 -0.12 -22.59
CA PRO A 287 23.72 -1.16 -21.94
C PRO A 287 24.56 -1.81 -20.84
N PHE A 288 23.90 -2.22 -19.76
CA PHE A 288 24.53 -3.08 -18.76
C PHE A 288 24.74 -4.48 -19.36
N ASP A 289 25.81 -5.17 -18.97
CA ASP A 289 26.16 -6.49 -19.48
C ASP A 289 25.95 -7.52 -18.36
N TRP A 290 24.74 -8.07 -18.30
CA TRP A 290 24.34 -9.05 -17.28
C TRP A 290 25.20 -10.32 -17.37
N ASP A 291 25.47 -10.81 -18.60
CA ASP A 291 26.32 -11.98 -18.84
C ASP A 291 27.75 -11.81 -18.33
N ALA A 292 28.34 -10.62 -18.46
CA ALA A 292 29.68 -10.34 -17.95
C ALA A 292 29.74 -10.22 -16.42
N VAL A 293 28.62 -9.84 -15.79
CA VAL A 293 28.52 -9.64 -14.35
C VAL A 293 28.21 -10.95 -13.61
N GLU A 294 27.52 -11.90 -14.25
CA GLU A 294 27.19 -13.21 -13.68
C GLU A 294 28.33 -14.26 -13.80
N LYS A 295 29.37 -13.99 -14.61
CA LYS A 295 30.60 -14.79 -14.76
C LYS A 295 31.71 -14.41 -13.77
#